data_AF-A0A4S8EN50-F1
#
_entry.id   AF-A0A4S8EN50-F1
#
_cell.length_a   1.000
_cell.length_b   1.000
_cell.length_c   1.000
_cell.angle_alpha   90.00
_cell.angle_beta   90.00
_cell.angle_gamma   90.00
#
_symmetry.space_group_name_H-M   'P 1'
#
loop_
_entity.id
_entity.type
_entity.pdbx_description
1 polymer ?
#
loop_
_entity_poly.entity_id
_entity_poly.type
_entity_poly.pdbx_seq_one_letter_code
_entity_poly.pdbx_strand_id
1 'polypeptide(L)'
;MTHSTSLTPSLASQFEGWANNGPESLETGQQGRDKMDPVHAIYVVVDSMQSLGLSAWTANLLHFLGRFDGLEMHLDEECHPLLCTRQVLLSHVANMHTQRDLSGTREMRMRQLIDDLMQLEFMHHRHYWCVQPPHARVEFNPLEHSWLDFVAMGLPQEQLCGFRPERGNPQWVSLWKEKLLNLN
;
A
#
# COMPACT_ATOMS: atom_id res chain seq x y z
N MET A 1 50.30 -6.96 -7.51
CA MET A 1 49.39 -5.82 -7.75
C MET A 1 48.47 -6.20 -8.89
N THR A 2 47.28 -6.71 -8.58
CA THR A 2 46.27 -7.11 -9.56
C THR A 2 45.10 -6.13 -9.46
N HIS A 3 44.83 -5.42 -10.54
CA HIS A 3 43.71 -4.47 -10.63
C HIS A 3 42.39 -5.24 -10.72
N SER A 4 41.50 -5.03 -9.75
CA SER A 4 40.10 -5.42 -9.79
C SER A 4 39.34 -4.53 -10.76
N THR A 5 38.82 -5.12 -11.84
CA THR A 5 37.83 -4.49 -12.72
C THR A 5 36.45 -4.54 -12.06
N SER A 6 35.91 -3.35 -11.82
CA SER A 6 34.55 -3.08 -11.36
C SER A 6 33.52 -3.67 -12.33
N LEU A 7 32.66 -4.57 -11.84
CA LEU A 7 31.47 -5.06 -12.54
C LEU A 7 30.28 -4.16 -12.18
N THR A 8 30.18 -2.99 -12.81
CA THR A 8 28.89 -2.30 -12.91
C THR A 8 28.19 -2.78 -14.19
N PRO A 9 27.04 -3.47 -14.11
CA PRO A 9 26.26 -3.81 -15.30
C PRO A 9 25.78 -2.52 -15.97
N SER A 10 26.11 -2.35 -17.26
CA SER A 10 25.70 -1.17 -18.01
C SER A 10 24.21 -1.23 -18.32
N LEU A 11 23.56 -0.06 -18.42
CA LEU A 11 22.15 0.06 -18.82
C LEU A 11 21.83 -0.74 -20.10
N ALA A 12 22.78 -0.87 -21.02
CA ALA A 12 22.60 -1.62 -22.27
C ALA A 12 22.35 -3.12 -22.04
N SER A 13 22.97 -3.74 -21.02
CA SER A 13 22.79 -5.17 -20.76
C SER A 13 21.40 -5.50 -20.20
N GLN A 14 20.66 -4.51 -19.70
CA GLN A 14 19.28 -4.69 -19.23
C GLN A 14 18.26 -4.71 -20.38
N PHE A 15 18.61 -4.15 -21.54
CA PHE A 15 17.71 -4.04 -22.70
C PHE A 15 18.01 -5.05 -23.82
N GLU A 16 19.19 -5.70 -23.81
CA GLU A 16 19.53 -6.74 -24.80
C GLU A 16 18.61 -7.98 -24.73
N GLY A 17 18.01 -8.26 -23.57
CA GLY A 17 17.01 -9.32 -23.42
C GLY A 17 15.71 -9.05 -24.20
N TRP A 18 15.41 -7.79 -24.55
CA TRP A 18 14.20 -7.44 -25.30
C TRP A 18 14.43 -7.43 -26.82
N ALA A 19 15.65 -7.18 -27.28
CA ALA A 19 15.96 -7.04 -28.70
C ALA A 19 16.10 -8.37 -29.45
N ASN A 20 16.31 -9.49 -28.74
CA ASN A 20 16.51 -10.81 -29.35
C ASN A 20 15.22 -11.64 -29.54
N ASN A 21 14.06 -11.12 -29.14
CA ASN A 21 12.78 -11.76 -29.44
C ASN A 21 12.28 -11.29 -30.81
N GLY A 22 12.51 -12.11 -31.83
CA GLY A 22 12.03 -11.89 -33.19
C GLY A 22 10.50 -11.78 -33.31
N PRO A 23 9.98 -11.42 -34.50
CA PRO A 23 8.66 -10.83 -34.69
C PRO A 23 7.48 -11.83 -34.69
N GLU A 24 7.56 -12.92 -33.92
CA GLU A 24 6.46 -13.90 -33.78
C GLU A 24 5.62 -13.73 -32.51
N SER A 25 5.78 -12.61 -31.78
CA SER A 25 5.00 -12.31 -30.56
C SER A 25 4.25 -10.97 -30.61
N LEU A 26 3.88 -10.53 -31.82
CA LEU A 26 3.19 -9.25 -32.03
C LEU A 26 1.67 -9.27 -31.76
N GLU A 27 1.09 -10.39 -31.28
CA GLU A 27 -0.34 -10.47 -30.93
C GLU A 27 -0.65 -10.62 -29.43
N THR A 28 0.31 -10.43 -28.52
CA THR A 28 0.04 -10.40 -27.06
C THR A 28 0.57 -9.16 -26.36
N GLY A 29 0.84 -8.07 -27.10
CA GLY A 29 1.36 -6.81 -26.55
C GLY A 29 0.33 -5.93 -25.82
N GLN A 30 -0.97 -6.26 -25.88
CA GLN A 30 -2.03 -5.53 -25.16
C GLN A 30 -2.55 -6.25 -23.91
N GLN A 31 -2.01 -7.44 -23.60
CA GLN A 31 -2.50 -8.30 -22.51
C GLN A 31 -1.61 -8.32 -21.26
N GLY A 32 -0.82 -7.26 -21.01
CA GLY A 32 0.21 -7.29 -19.96
C GLY A 32 0.26 -6.10 -19.02
N ARG A 33 -0.64 -5.12 -19.15
CA ARG A 33 -0.70 -3.97 -18.23
C ARG A 33 -2.13 -3.84 -17.73
N ASP A 34 -2.47 -4.72 -16.80
CA ASP A 34 -3.76 -4.68 -16.12
C ASP A 34 -3.85 -3.39 -15.30
N LYS A 35 -5.02 -2.73 -15.31
CA LYS A 35 -5.29 -1.61 -14.39
C LYS A 35 -5.36 -2.09 -12.93
N MET A 36 -5.46 -3.40 -12.70
CA MET A 36 -5.31 -4.04 -11.40
C MET A 36 -3.84 -4.25 -10.99
N ASP A 37 -2.87 -4.01 -11.86
CA ASP A 37 -1.45 -4.21 -11.56
C ASP A 37 -1.02 -3.39 -10.32
N PRO A 38 -0.56 -4.05 -9.24
CA PRO A 38 -0.03 -3.39 -8.05
C PRO A 38 1.10 -2.41 -8.38
N VAL A 39 1.91 -2.71 -9.41
CA VAL A 39 3.02 -1.86 -9.86
C VAL A 39 2.52 -0.51 -10.39
N HIS A 40 1.34 -0.48 -10.99
CA HIS A 40 0.74 0.76 -11.50
C HIS A 40 -0.12 1.49 -10.46
N ALA A 41 -0.58 0.79 -9.42
CA ALA A 41 -1.50 1.34 -8.43
C ALA A 41 -0.92 2.56 -7.70
N ILE A 42 0.39 2.58 -7.43
CA ILE A 42 1.06 3.71 -6.78
C ILE A 42 0.98 5.00 -7.59
N TYR A 43 1.12 4.94 -8.92
CA TYR A 43 1.01 6.13 -9.77
C TYR A 43 -0.42 6.67 -9.79
N VAL A 44 -1.41 5.78 -9.85
CA VAL A 44 -2.83 6.17 -9.78
C VAL A 44 -3.16 6.81 -8.44
N VAL A 45 -2.57 6.33 -7.33
CA VAL A 45 -2.68 6.96 -6.01
C VAL A 45 -2.16 8.41 -6.06
N VAL A 46 -0.96 8.63 -6.60
CA VAL A 46 -0.36 9.97 -6.74
C VAL A 46 -1.23 10.90 -7.61
N ASP A 47 -1.66 10.43 -8.79
CA ASP A 47 -2.48 11.23 -9.70
C ASP A 47 -3.86 11.57 -9.11
N SER A 48 -4.45 10.63 -8.36
CA SER A 48 -5.72 10.86 -7.68
C SER A 48 -5.56 11.88 -6.54
N MET A 49 -4.49 11.78 -5.76
CA MET A 49 -4.17 12.76 -4.71
C MET A 49 -3.99 14.17 -5.29
N GLN A 50 -3.33 14.30 -6.44
CA GLN A 50 -3.24 15.56 -7.16
C GLN A 50 -4.60 16.06 -7.62
N SER A 51 -5.42 15.19 -8.22
CA SER A 51 -6.76 15.52 -8.71
C SER A 51 -7.69 15.99 -7.59
N LEU A 52 -7.53 15.47 -6.38
CA LEU A 52 -8.29 15.87 -5.19
C LEU A 52 -7.80 17.19 -4.55
N GLY A 53 -6.71 17.77 -5.06
CA GLY A 53 -6.06 18.94 -4.46
C GLY A 53 -5.35 18.62 -3.14
N LEU A 54 -4.93 17.36 -2.94
CA LEU A 54 -4.27 16.85 -1.75
C LEU A 54 -2.80 16.47 -2.00
N SER A 55 -2.20 16.98 -3.08
CA SER A 55 -0.84 16.62 -3.52
C SER A 55 0.22 16.75 -2.42
N ALA A 56 0.16 17.77 -1.58
CA ALA A 56 1.09 17.96 -0.46
C ALA A 56 1.04 16.82 0.58
N TRP A 57 -0.07 16.09 0.68
CA TRP A 57 -0.23 14.96 1.60
C TRP A 57 0.17 13.61 0.99
N THR A 58 0.50 13.57 -0.31
CA THR A 58 0.81 12.32 -1.03
C THR A 58 1.96 11.55 -0.38
N ALA A 59 3.04 12.24 0.01
CA ALA A 59 4.19 11.61 0.66
C ALA A 59 3.80 10.98 2.01
N ASN A 60 2.94 11.64 2.78
CA ASN A 60 2.44 11.13 4.06
C ASN A 60 1.61 9.86 3.88
N LEU A 61 0.72 9.85 2.87
CA LEU A 61 -0.06 8.66 2.54
C LEU A 61 0.84 7.51 2.06
N LEU A 62 1.77 7.76 1.15
CA LEU A 62 2.66 6.72 0.64
C LEU A 62 3.57 6.15 1.73
N HIS A 63 4.08 7.00 2.63
CA HIS A 63 4.85 6.55 3.79
C HIS A 63 4.00 5.69 4.73
N PHE A 64 2.75 6.07 4.96
CA PHE A 64 1.81 5.27 5.73
C PHE A 64 1.54 3.91 5.07
N LEU A 65 1.25 3.88 3.77
CA LEU A 65 1.06 2.64 3.01
C LEU A 65 2.30 1.76 3.00
N GLY A 66 3.50 2.36 2.93
CA GLY A 66 4.76 1.64 3.02
C GLY A 66 4.96 0.91 4.36
N ARG A 67 4.23 1.28 5.42
CA ARG A 67 4.21 0.50 6.67
C ARG A 67 3.56 -0.86 6.52
N PHE A 68 2.76 -1.06 5.47
CA PHE A 68 2.07 -2.32 5.17
C PHE A 68 2.72 -3.08 4.00
N ASP A 69 3.87 -2.64 3.49
CA ASP A 69 4.55 -3.30 2.37
C ASP A 69 4.92 -4.76 2.72
N GLY A 70 4.45 -5.71 1.91
CA GLY A 70 4.57 -7.15 2.12
C GLY A 70 3.43 -7.77 2.93
N LEU A 71 2.50 -6.98 3.49
CA LEU A 71 1.34 -7.51 4.21
C LEU A 71 0.36 -8.21 3.26
N GLU A 72 0.27 -7.76 2.02
CA GLU A 72 -0.60 -8.33 0.98
C GLU A 72 -0.40 -9.83 0.77
N MET A 73 0.79 -10.39 1.09
CA MET A 73 1.07 -11.82 1.02
C MET A 73 0.33 -12.64 2.09
N HIS A 74 -0.25 -11.98 3.09
CA HIS A 74 -0.96 -12.57 4.23
C HIS A 74 -2.44 -12.19 4.25
N LEU A 75 -2.91 -11.49 3.22
CA LEU A 75 -4.29 -11.04 3.08
C LEU A 75 -4.93 -11.70 1.87
N ASP A 76 -6.27 -11.71 1.84
CA ASP A 76 -7.00 -11.98 0.60
C ASP A 76 -6.69 -10.89 -0.44
N GLU A 77 -6.74 -11.23 -1.72
CA GLU A 77 -6.42 -10.32 -2.83
C GLU A 77 -7.27 -9.03 -2.79
N GLU A 78 -8.55 -9.17 -2.39
CA GLU A 78 -9.49 -8.05 -2.23
C GLU A 78 -9.10 -7.07 -1.11
N CYS A 79 -8.18 -7.48 -0.23
CA CYS A 79 -7.67 -6.71 0.89
C CYS A 79 -6.29 -6.09 0.63
N HIS A 80 -5.76 -6.16 -0.60
CA HIS A 80 -4.44 -5.62 -0.92
C HIS A 80 -4.36 -4.12 -0.61
N PRO A 81 -3.47 -3.65 0.30
CA PRO A 81 -3.48 -2.28 0.83
C PRO A 81 -3.44 -1.19 -0.25
N LEU A 82 -2.54 -1.35 -1.23
CA LEU A 82 -2.38 -0.42 -2.33
C LEU A 82 -3.57 -0.40 -3.30
N LEU A 83 -4.14 -1.58 -3.63
CA LEU A 83 -5.28 -1.68 -4.55
C LEU A 83 -6.56 -1.12 -3.92
N CYS A 84 -6.83 -1.45 -2.65
CA CYS A 84 -7.96 -0.90 -1.90
C CYS A 84 -7.87 0.63 -1.79
N THR A 85 -6.68 1.14 -1.46
CA THR A 85 -6.44 2.60 -1.35
C THR A 85 -6.65 3.31 -2.68
N ARG A 86 -6.14 2.73 -3.78
CA ARG A 86 -6.40 3.23 -5.14
C ARG A 86 -7.89 3.31 -5.43
N GLN A 87 -8.65 2.26 -5.10
CA GLN A 87 -10.08 2.20 -5.39
C GLN A 87 -10.88 3.27 -4.63
N VAL A 88 -10.54 3.51 -3.35
CA VAL A 88 -11.12 4.61 -2.55
C VAL A 88 -10.83 5.96 -3.21
N LEU A 89 -9.58 6.23 -3.55
CA LEU A 89 -9.18 7.50 -4.17
C LEU A 89 -9.89 7.76 -5.50
N LEU A 90 -9.97 6.75 -6.37
CA LEU A 90 -10.71 6.85 -7.63
C LEU A 90 -12.20 7.15 -7.41
N SER A 91 -12.79 6.60 -6.34
CA SER A 91 -14.18 6.86 -5.98
C SER A 91 -14.39 8.30 -5.54
N HIS A 92 -13.47 8.87 -4.75
CA HIS A 92 -13.48 10.30 -4.42
C HIS A 92 -13.31 11.18 -5.66
N VAL A 93 -12.38 10.83 -6.56
CA VAL A 93 -12.16 11.58 -7.80
C VAL A 93 -13.44 11.57 -8.65
N ALA A 94 -14.07 10.41 -8.85
CA ALA A 94 -15.32 10.30 -9.59
C ALA A 94 -16.44 11.15 -8.97
N ASN A 95 -16.61 11.09 -7.65
CA ASN A 95 -17.63 11.86 -6.93
C ASN A 95 -17.40 13.38 -7.01
N MET A 96 -16.15 13.83 -7.07
CA MET A 96 -15.83 15.24 -7.23
C MET A 96 -16.25 15.79 -8.61
N HIS A 97 -16.20 14.96 -9.65
CA HIS A 97 -16.61 15.36 -11.01
C HIS A 97 -18.14 15.38 -11.19
N THR A 98 -18.86 14.54 -10.45
CA THR A 98 -20.34 14.47 -10.50
C THR A 98 -20.99 15.53 -9.61
N GLN A 99 -20.37 15.86 -8.46
CA GLN A 99 -20.86 16.87 -7.52
C GLN A 99 -20.18 18.22 -7.76
N ARG A 100 -20.50 18.88 -8.89
CA ARG A 100 -19.92 20.19 -9.29
C ARG A 100 -20.15 21.35 -8.30
N ASP A 101 -20.97 21.17 -7.26
CA ASP A 101 -21.44 22.25 -6.38
C ASP A 101 -21.13 22.06 -4.88
N LEU A 102 -20.55 20.93 -4.46
CA LEU A 102 -20.16 20.74 -3.06
C LEU A 102 -18.74 21.25 -2.86
N SER A 103 -18.65 22.56 -2.65
CA SER A 103 -17.47 23.32 -2.22
C SER A 103 -17.02 22.94 -0.79
N GLY A 104 -16.80 21.65 -0.55
CA GLY A 104 -16.09 21.18 0.62
C GLY A 104 -14.68 21.76 0.64
N THR A 105 -14.26 22.29 1.79
CA THR A 105 -12.88 22.74 1.94
C THR A 105 -11.92 21.55 1.73
N ARG A 106 -10.67 21.85 1.40
CA ARG A 106 -9.62 20.83 1.26
C ARG A 106 -9.56 19.92 2.49
N GLU A 107 -9.71 20.49 3.68
CA GLU A 107 -9.71 19.81 4.97
C GLU A 107 -10.88 18.84 5.10
N MET A 108 -12.07 19.23 4.63
CA MET A 108 -13.25 18.35 4.65
C MET A 108 -13.05 17.14 3.73
N ARG A 109 -12.51 17.35 2.52
CA ARG A 109 -12.18 16.26 1.60
C ARG A 109 -11.12 15.32 2.17
N MET A 110 -10.09 15.88 2.78
CA MET A 110 -9.03 15.09 3.45
C MET A 110 -9.60 14.25 4.60
N ARG A 111 -10.46 14.83 5.45
CA ARG A 111 -11.11 14.11 6.55
C ARG A 111 -11.97 12.96 6.05
N GLN A 112 -12.80 13.21 5.03
CA GLN A 112 -13.64 12.18 4.45
C GLN A 112 -12.80 11.06 3.83
N LEU A 113 -11.73 11.40 3.10
CA LEU A 113 -10.80 10.41 2.57
C LEU A 113 -10.18 9.56 3.67
N ILE A 114 -9.67 10.19 4.74
CA ILE A 114 -9.08 9.45 5.87
C ILE A 114 -10.12 8.53 6.51
N ASP A 115 -11.35 9.00 6.68
CA ASP A 115 -12.44 8.20 7.22
C ASP A 115 -12.72 6.95 6.38
N ASP A 116 -12.75 7.10 5.05
CA ASP A 116 -12.98 6.00 4.12
C ASP A 116 -11.78 5.05 4.05
N LEU A 117 -10.54 5.56 4.11
CA LEU A 117 -9.33 4.73 4.22
C LEU A 117 -9.31 3.92 5.51
N MET A 118 -9.82 4.47 6.62
CA MET A 118 -9.88 3.78 7.91
C MET A 118 -10.90 2.63 7.93
N GLN A 119 -11.83 2.58 6.97
CA GLN A 119 -12.77 1.48 6.83
C GLN A 119 -12.22 0.34 5.95
N LEU A 120 -11.03 0.50 5.36
CA LEU A 120 -10.46 -0.53 4.50
C LEU A 120 -10.15 -1.80 5.31
N GLU A 121 -10.41 -2.95 4.71
CA GLU A 121 -10.39 -4.22 5.44
C GLU A 121 -9.02 -4.58 6.01
N PHE A 122 -7.94 -4.29 5.29
CA PHE A 122 -6.57 -4.50 5.78
C PHE A 122 -6.26 -3.71 7.06
N MET A 123 -6.98 -2.61 7.32
CA MET A 123 -6.80 -1.78 8.51
C MET A 123 -7.31 -2.43 9.79
N HIS A 124 -8.14 -3.46 9.65
CA HIS A 124 -8.73 -4.18 10.76
C HIS A 124 -8.07 -5.53 11.02
N HIS A 125 -7.10 -5.92 10.17
CA HIS A 125 -6.36 -7.15 10.36
C HIS A 125 -5.35 -7.00 11.51
N ARG A 126 -5.37 -7.98 12.41
CA ARG A 126 -4.40 -8.07 13.51
C ARG A 126 -3.43 -9.19 13.21
N HIS A 127 -2.15 -8.88 13.39
CA HIS A 127 -1.06 -9.83 13.19
C HIS A 127 -0.17 -9.83 14.41
N TYR A 128 0.25 -11.01 14.86
CA TYR A 128 1.08 -11.14 16.06
C TYR A 128 1.94 -12.40 16.01
N TRP A 129 3.06 -12.36 16.72
CA TRP A 129 3.90 -13.53 16.96
C TRP A 129 3.51 -14.20 18.28
N CYS A 130 3.38 -15.53 18.27
CA CYS A 130 3.14 -16.32 19.47
C CYS A 130 3.74 -17.72 19.36
N VAL A 131 3.99 -18.35 20.51
CA VAL A 131 4.28 -19.80 20.58
C VAL A 131 2.98 -20.59 20.50
N GLN A 132 1.96 -20.13 21.22
CA GLN A 132 0.65 -20.76 21.27
C GLN A 132 -0.46 -19.68 21.24
N PRO A 133 -1.34 -19.68 20.22
CA PRO A 133 -2.47 -18.77 20.17
C PRO A 133 -3.40 -18.94 21.39
N PRO A 134 -4.04 -17.87 21.88
CA PRO A 134 -4.02 -16.50 21.36
C PRO A 134 -3.00 -15.57 22.07
N HIS A 135 -1.98 -16.11 22.74
CA HIS A 135 -1.09 -15.32 23.59
C HIS A 135 0.02 -14.62 22.78
N ALA A 136 -0.27 -13.41 22.32
CA ALA A 136 0.68 -12.58 21.59
C ALA A 136 1.88 -12.16 22.48
N ARG A 137 3.10 -12.30 21.96
CA ARG A 137 4.29 -11.65 22.53
C ARG A 137 4.43 -10.23 21.99
N VAL A 138 4.30 -10.10 20.67
CA VAL A 138 4.38 -8.83 19.95
C VAL A 138 3.29 -8.82 18.89
N GLU A 139 2.69 -7.65 18.71
CA GLU A 139 1.63 -7.40 17.74
C GLU A 139 2.10 -6.34 16.75
N PHE A 140 1.74 -6.53 15.48
CA PHE A 140 2.10 -5.60 14.41
C PHE A 140 1.40 -4.26 14.59
N ASN A 141 2.14 -3.21 14.97
CA ASN A 141 1.64 -1.85 15.00
C ASN A 141 2.31 -1.00 13.89
N PRO A 142 1.59 -0.63 12.80
CA PRO A 142 2.16 0.14 11.69
C PRO A 142 2.60 1.56 12.10
N LEU A 143 2.17 2.04 13.27
CA LEU A 143 2.65 3.31 13.83
C LEU A 143 4.04 3.22 14.44
N GLU A 144 4.46 2.02 14.84
CA GLU A 144 5.76 1.77 15.48
C GLU A 144 6.76 1.23 14.47
N HIS A 145 6.36 0.26 13.64
CA HIS A 145 7.24 -0.46 12.73
C HIS A 145 6.62 -0.66 11.35
N SER A 146 7.45 -0.91 10.33
CA SER A 146 6.95 -1.45 9.06
C SER A 146 6.57 -2.93 9.22
N TRP A 147 5.79 -3.46 8.29
CA TRP A 147 5.44 -4.88 8.25
C TRP A 147 6.69 -5.77 8.19
N LEU A 148 7.64 -5.45 7.31
CA LEU A 148 8.89 -6.20 7.18
C LEU A 148 9.73 -6.18 8.46
N ASP A 149 9.80 -5.02 9.14
CA ASP A 149 10.47 -4.93 10.45
C ASP A 149 9.79 -5.83 11.48
N PHE A 150 8.46 -5.84 11.52
CA PHE A 150 7.68 -6.69 12.42
C PHE A 150 7.86 -8.18 12.13
N VAL A 151 7.90 -8.58 10.85
CA VAL A 151 8.17 -9.97 10.45
C VAL A 151 9.56 -10.40 10.93
N ALA A 152 10.56 -9.51 10.84
CA ALA A 152 11.91 -9.77 11.32
C ALA A 152 12.01 -9.95 12.85
N MET A 153 10.98 -9.58 13.63
CA MET A 153 10.95 -9.78 15.09
C MET A 153 10.57 -11.19 15.52
N GLY A 154 10.16 -12.06 14.59
CA GLY A 154 9.75 -13.44 14.88
C GLY A 154 10.89 -14.28 15.46
N LEU A 155 10.58 -15.12 16.44
CA LEU A 155 11.53 -16.08 17.01
C LEU A 155 11.33 -17.49 16.40
N PRO A 156 12.37 -18.35 16.35
CA PRO A 156 12.30 -19.66 15.69
C PRO A 156 11.17 -20.60 16.17
N GLN A 157 10.77 -20.48 17.43
CA GLN A 157 9.72 -21.28 18.06
C GLN A 157 8.31 -20.67 17.93
N GLU A 158 8.21 -19.49 17.32
CA GLU A 158 6.95 -18.75 17.17
C GLU A 158 6.37 -18.95 15.77
N GLN A 159 5.06 -18.73 15.69
CA GLN A 159 4.32 -18.64 14.44
C GLN A 159 3.69 -17.27 14.30
N LEU A 160 3.59 -16.81 13.05
CA LEU A 160 2.86 -15.61 12.70
C LEU A 160 1.38 -15.96 12.62
N CYS A 161 0.56 -15.31 13.44
CA CYS A 161 -0.88 -15.47 13.42
C CYS A 161 -1.54 -14.19 12.92
N GLY A 162 -2.56 -14.34 12.07
CA GLY A 162 -3.38 -13.26 11.55
C GLY A 162 -4.85 -13.54 11.80
N PHE A 163 -5.62 -12.53 12.19
CA PHE A 163 -7.09 -12.62 12.22
C PHE A 163 -7.73 -11.25 12.07
N ARG A 164 -8.98 -11.25 11.59
CA ARG A 164 -9.85 -10.08 11.59
C ARG A 164 -10.84 -10.19 12.76
N PRO A 165 -10.88 -9.23 13.71
CA PRO A 165 -11.92 -9.20 14.71
C PRO A 165 -13.30 -8.92 14.08
N GLU A 166 -14.35 -9.57 14.57
CA GLU A 166 -15.73 -9.38 14.05
C GLU A 166 -16.21 -7.92 14.09
N ARG A 167 -15.78 -7.17 15.12
CA ARG A 167 -16.10 -5.73 15.27
C ARG A 167 -15.05 -4.80 14.66
N GLY A 168 -14.11 -5.35 13.90
CA GLY A 168 -12.92 -4.63 13.42
C GLY A 168 -11.99 -4.21 14.56
N ASN A 169 -11.14 -3.22 14.28
CA ASN A 169 -10.18 -2.68 15.25
C ASN A 169 -10.38 -1.16 15.49
N PRO A 170 -11.46 -0.76 16.20
CA PRO A 170 -11.85 0.65 16.31
C PRO A 170 -10.86 1.50 17.10
N GLN A 171 -10.13 0.91 18.05
CA GLN A 171 -9.13 1.62 18.83
C GLN A 171 -7.95 2.04 17.95
N TRP A 172 -7.46 1.13 17.10
CA TRP A 172 -6.33 1.40 16.21
C TRP A 172 -6.70 2.38 15.11
N VAL A 173 -7.87 2.18 14.51
CA VAL A 173 -8.44 3.11 13.53
C VAL A 173 -8.51 4.53 14.09
N SER A 174 -8.94 4.70 15.33
CA SER A 174 -9.02 6.02 15.97
C SER A 174 -7.63 6.66 16.12
N LEU A 175 -6.64 5.88 16.58
CA LEU A 175 -5.25 6.35 16.73
C LEU A 175 -4.60 6.70 15.39
N TRP A 176 -4.87 5.89 14.35
CA TRP A 176 -4.32 6.10 13.02
C TRP A 176 -4.95 7.31 12.35
N LYS A 177 -6.27 7.47 12.48
CA LYS A 177 -7.00 8.66 12.04
C LYS A 177 -6.41 9.92 12.67
N GLU A 178 -6.19 9.92 13.99
CA GLU A 178 -5.58 11.06 14.67
C GLU A 178 -4.19 11.37 14.12
N LYS A 179 -3.32 10.35 13.96
CA LYS A 179 -1.99 10.57 13.40
C LYS A 179 -2.05 11.10 11.98
N LEU A 180 -2.86 10.50 11.10
CA LEU A 180 -2.99 10.90 9.70
C LEU A 180 -3.52 12.34 9.55
N LEU A 181 -4.45 12.76 10.41
CA LEU A 181 -4.97 14.13 10.43
C LEU A 181 -3.94 15.17 10.89
N ASN A 182 -2.92 14.74 11.65
CA ASN A 182 -1.88 15.61 12.20
C ASN A 182 -0.59 15.66 11.35
N LEU A 183 -0.54 14.92 10.23
CA LEU A 183 0.57 14.98 9.28
C LEU A 183 0.39 16.19 8.35
N ASN A 184 1.08 17.29 8.64
CA ASN A 184 1.15 18.51 7.81
C ASN A 184 2.18 18.39 6.69
#